data_AF-A0A8S3GCK6-F1
#
_entry.id   AF-A0A8S3GCK6-F1
#
_cell.length_a   1.000
_cell.length_b   1.000
_cell.length_c   1.000
_cell.angle_alpha   90.00
_cell.angle_beta   90.00
_cell.angle_gamma   90.00
#
_symmetry.space_group_name_H-M   'P 1'
#
loop_
_entity.id
_entity.type
_entity.pdbx_description
1 polymer ?
#
loop_
_entity_poly.entity_id
_entity_poly.type
_entity_poly.pdbx_seq_one_letter_code
_entity_poly.pdbx_strand_id
1 'polypeptide(L)'
;RLAVLAKKLGSCVERARPFFDACKQAEEAQSETQKAAQEYQRSVEIYRVAKEALSLAESKLLKADKREFDAAWQEYVNHATMKVMQAEQDKTRSERTHEEKSKLYQEYEQKRVALQRSLKRLITKS
;
A
#
# COMPACT_ATOMS: atom_id res chain seq x y z
N ARG A 1 -37.77 -15.20 10.30
CA ARG A 1 -37.87 -14.10 9.30
C ARG A 1 -36.98 -14.34 8.07
N LEU A 2 -35.68 -14.66 8.22
CA LEU A 2 -34.79 -15.02 7.10
C LEU A 2 -35.27 -16.23 6.26
N ALA A 3 -35.77 -17.29 6.90
CA ALA A 3 -36.26 -18.49 6.20
C ALA A 3 -37.48 -18.26 5.29
N VAL A 4 -38.34 -17.29 5.62
CA VAL A 4 -39.54 -16.95 4.83
C VAL A 4 -39.16 -16.13 3.59
N LEU A 5 -38.14 -15.26 3.72
CA LEU A 5 -37.54 -14.52 2.61
C LEU A 5 -36.78 -15.44 1.66
N ALA A 6 -35.99 -16.39 2.18
CA ALA A 6 -35.30 -17.40 1.36
C ALA A 6 -36.27 -18.23 0.50
N LYS A 7 -37.43 -18.60 1.05
CA LYS A 7 -38.49 -19.34 0.33
C LYS A 7 -39.15 -18.51 -0.79
N LYS A 8 -39.20 -17.18 -0.64
CA LYS A 8 -39.73 -16.24 -1.65
C LYS A 8 -38.72 -15.87 -2.74
N LEU A 9 -37.43 -15.80 -2.38
CA LEU A 9 -36.35 -15.39 -3.27
C LEU A 9 -35.76 -16.55 -4.09
N GLY A 10 -36.01 -17.79 -3.67
CA GLY A 10 -35.66 -19.00 -4.43
C GLY A 10 -34.17 -19.09 -4.77
N SER A 11 -33.83 -19.58 -5.96
CA SER A 11 -32.44 -19.73 -6.42
C SER A 11 -31.73 -18.41 -6.75
N CYS A 12 -32.40 -17.26 -6.68
CA CYS A 12 -31.78 -15.98 -7.02
C CYS A 12 -30.69 -15.57 -6.01
N VAL A 13 -30.91 -15.85 -4.72
CA VAL A 13 -29.95 -15.58 -3.63
C VAL A 13 -28.68 -16.41 -3.79
N GLU A 14 -28.83 -17.71 -4.07
CA GLU A 14 -27.67 -18.60 -4.30
C GLU A 14 -26.91 -18.21 -5.57
N ARG A 15 -27.61 -17.74 -6.61
CA ARG A 15 -26.99 -17.30 -7.87
C ARG A 15 -26.34 -15.92 -7.77
N ALA A 16 -26.74 -15.08 -6.81
CA ALA A 16 -26.13 -13.78 -6.55
C ALA A 16 -24.94 -13.87 -5.59
N ARG A 17 -24.80 -14.97 -4.83
CA ARG A 17 -23.70 -15.21 -3.88
C ARG A 17 -22.30 -14.92 -4.45
N PRO A 18 -21.93 -15.36 -5.67
CA PRO A 18 -20.61 -15.08 -6.23
C PRO A 18 -20.30 -13.57 -6.38
N PHE A 19 -21.33 -12.74 -6.63
CA PHE A 19 -21.16 -11.29 -6.69
C PHE A 19 -20.88 -10.68 -5.32
N PHE A 20 -21.60 -11.12 -4.27
CA PHE A 20 -21.37 -10.64 -2.91
C PHE A 20 -20.01 -11.10 -2.37
N ASP A 21 -19.59 -12.33 -2.67
CA ASP A 21 -18.26 -12.83 -2.35
C ASP A 21 -17.17 -12.00 -3.04
N ALA A 22 -17.35 -11.68 -4.33
CA ALA A 22 -16.42 -10.81 -5.05
C ALA A 22 -16.41 -9.37 -4.51
N CYS A 23 -17.55 -8.84 -4.04
CA CYS A 23 -17.59 -7.53 -3.37
C CYS A 23 -16.77 -7.54 -2.09
N LYS A 24 -16.93 -8.58 -1.25
CA LYS A 24 -16.16 -8.74 -0.02
C LYS A 24 -14.66 -8.85 -0.31
N GLN A 25 -14.28 -9.66 -1.30
CA GLN A 25 -12.87 -9.78 -1.73
C GLN A 25 -12.28 -8.45 -2.21
N ALA A 26 -13.04 -7.69 -3.00
CA ALA A 26 -12.59 -6.38 -3.49
C ALA A 26 -12.44 -5.36 -2.34
N GLU A 27 -13.34 -5.37 -1.36
CA GLU A 27 -13.28 -4.50 -0.18
C GLU A 27 -12.09 -4.84 0.73
N GLU A 28 -11.83 -6.13 0.97
CA GLU A 28 -10.64 -6.60 1.69
C GLU A 28 -9.36 -6.17 0.98
N ALA A 29 -9.25 -6.42 -0.33
CA ALA A 29 -8.09 -6.02 -1.13
C ALA A 29 -7.91 -4.49 -1.20
N GLN A 30 -8.99 -3.72 -1.22
CA GLN A 30 -8.94 -2.26 -1.16
C GLN A 30 -8.34 -1.80 0.18
N SER A 31 -8.82 -2.35 1.30
CA SER A 31 -8.31 -2.04 2.64
C SER A 31 -6.82 -2.35 2.75
N GLU A 32 -6.39 -3.51 2.24
CA GLU A 32 -4.99 -3.89 2.24
C GLU A 32 -4.11 -2.98 1.36
N THR A 33 -4.62 -2.57 0.21
CA THR A 33 -3.94 -1.63 -0.69
C THR A 33 -3.78 -0.27 -0.04
N GLN A 34 -4.82 0.25 0.63
CA GLN A 34 -4.77 1.51 1.37
C GLN A 34 -3.74 1.47 2.50
N LYS A 35 -3.67 0.38 3.25
CA LYS A 35 -2.66 0.19 4.30
C LYS A 35 -1.24 0.22 3.71
N ALA A 36 -1.02 -0.52 2.62
CA ALA A 36 0.29 -0.52 1.95
C ALA A 36 0.65 0.83 1.34
N ALA A 37 -0.34 1.59 0.84
CA ALA A 37 -0.13 2.95 0.35
C ALA A 37 0.33 3.89 1.48
N GLN A 38 -0.29 3.80 2.66
CA GLN A 38 0.12 4.58 3.84
C GLN A 38 1.53 4.21 4.31
N GLU A 39 1.88 2.92 4.31
CA GLU A 39 3.23 2.44 4.64
C GLU A 39 4.28 2.94 3.64
N TYR A 40 3.96 2.92 2.34
CA TYR A 40 4.82 3.47 1.30
C TYR A 40 5.02 4.98 1.47
N GLN A 41 3.93 5.73 1.66
CA GLN A 41 4.00 7.18 1.92
C GLN A 41 4.87 7.51 3.13
N ARG A 42 4.74 6.74 4.22
CA ARG A 42 5.58 6.88 5.40
C ARG A 42 7.06 6.60 5.09
N SER A 43 7.35 5.57 4.31
CA SER A 43 8.72 5.19 3.93
C SER A 43 9.35 6.24 3.01
N VAL A 44 8.57 6.81 2.09
CA VAL A 44 8.99 7.95 1.24
C VAL A 44 9.37 9.15 2.10
N GLU A 45 8.55 9.48 3.10
CA GLU A 45 8.81 10.61 3.99
C GLU A 45 10.07 10.40 4.84
N ILE A 46 10.26 9.19 5.37
CA ILE A 46 11.49 8.84 6.11
C ILE A 46 12.72 8.98 5.21
N TYR A 47 12.66 8.50 3.97
CA TYR A 47 13.75 8.64 3.00
C TYR A 47 14.03 10.11 2.68
N ARG A 48 13.00 10.94 2.50
CA ARG A 48 13.15 12.39 2.29
C ARG A 48 13.89 13.04 3.45
N VAL A 49 13.44 12.79 4.68
CA VAL A 49 14.09 13.31 5.90
C VAL A 49 15.53 12.82 6.03
N ALA A 50 15.81 11.56 5.71
CA ALA A 50 17.16 11.02 5.74
C ALA A 50 18.08 11.72 4.72
N LYS A 51 17.58 11.99 3.50
CA LYS A 51 18.31 12.74 2.48
C LYS A 51 18.59 14.19 2.89
N GLU A 52 17.63 14.85 3.52
CA GLU A 52 17.83 16.20 4.05
C GLU A 52 18.90 16.22 5.15
N ALA A 53 18.90 15.21 6.03
CA ALA A 53 19.94 15.07 7.05
C ALA A 53 21.33 14.87 6.44
N LEU A 54 21.45 14.03 5.39
CA LEU A 54 22.72 13.84 4.68
C LEU A 54 23.17 15.14 3.97
N SER A 55 22.27 15.83 3.29
CA SER A 55 22.59 17.11 2.62
C SER A 55 23.04 18.20 3.60
N LEU A 56 22.45 18.22 4.80
CA LEU A 56 22.90 19.10 5.89
C LEU A 56 24.30 18.71 6.38
N ALA A 57 24.59 17.41 6.50
CA ALA A 57 25.91 16.92 6.87
C ALA A 57 26.97 17.30 5.81
N GLU A 58 26.66 17.13 4.52
CA GLU A 58 27.52 17.52 3.40
C GLU A 58 27.77 19.03 3.37
N SER A 59 26.74 19.84 3.62
CA SER A 59 26.86 21.30 3.66
C SER A 59 27.74 21.79 4.82
N LYS A 60 27.70 21.10 5.97
CA LYS A 60 28.59 21.39 7.10
C LYS A 60 30.03 20.98 6.78
N LEU A 61 30.21 19.84 6.10
CA LEU A 61 31.53 19.39 5.64
C LEU A 61 32.21 20.43 4.73
N LEU A 62 31.49 21.02 3.78
CA LEU A 62 32.04 22.03 2.88
C LEU A 62 32.47 23.33 3.57
N LYS A 63 31.99 23.59 4.79
CA LYS A 63 32.28 24.80 5.58
C LYS A 63 33.27 24.56 6.72
N ALA A 64 33.57 23.30 7.02
CA ALA A 64 34.45 22.89 8.10
C ALA A 64 35.94 23.05 7.70
N ASP A 65 36.77 23.50 8.62
CA ASP A 65 38.23 23.56 8.41
C ASP A 65 38.83 22.13 8.50
N LYS A 66 40.02 21.90 7.93
CA LYS A 66 40.69 20.58 7.93
C LYS A 66 40.89 19.98 9.34
N ARG A 67 40.88 20.81 10.40
CA ARG A 67 40.96 20.38 11.80
C ARG A 67 39.63 19.86 12.38
N GLU A 68 38.49 20.19 11.77
CA GLU A 68 37.15 19.73 12.19
C GLU A 68 36.73 18.43 11.48
N PHE A 69 37.53 17.96 10.53
CA PHE A 69 37.36 16.64 9.90
C PHE A 69 38.03 15.56 10.76
N ASP A 70 37.51 15.38 11.97
CA ASP A 70 37.95 14.34 12.89
C ASP A 70 37.26 12.98 12.61
N ALA A 71 37.73 11.93 13.28
CA ALA A 71 37.18 10.59 13.13
C ALA A 71 35.68 10.51 13.48
N ALA A 72 35.20 11.34 14.43
CA ALA A 72 33.80 11.37 14.84
C ALA A 72 32.90 11.96 13.75
N TRP A 73 33.37 12.96 13.01
CA TRP A 73 32.65 13.51 11.87
C TRP A 73 32.55 12.51 10.71
N GLN A 74 33.62 11.77 10.44
CA GLN A 74 33.61 10.72 9.41
C GLN A 74 32.63 9.59 9.77
N GLU A 75 32.59 9.17 11.03
CA GLU A 75 31.59 8.22 11.53
C GLU A 75 30.16 8.74 11.39
N TYR A 76 29.93 10.03 11.67
CA TYR A 76 28.62 10.67 11.51
C TYR A 76 28.13 10.62 10.06
N VAL A 77 28.98 10.99 9.09
CA VAL A 77 28.63 10.95 7.65
C VAL A 77 28.39 9.52 7.17
N ASN A 78 29.20 8.55 7.62
CA ASN A 78 28.98 7.15 7.32
C ASN A 78 27.62 6.66 7.84
N HIS A 79 27.27 7.00 9.08
CA HIS A 79 25.98 6.64 9.67
C HIS A 79 24.81 7.31 8.95
N ALA A 80 24.93 8.60 8.60
CA ALA A 80 23.92 9.30 7.80
C ALA A 80 23.72 8.63 6.43
N THR A 81 24.81 8.24 5.77
CA THR A 81 24.78 7.54 4.47
C THR A 81 24.10 6.18 4.58
N MET A 82 24.47 5.37 5.57
CA MET A 82 23.82 4.07 5.84
C MET A 82 22.32 4.23 6.09
N LYS A 83 21.92 5.28 6.82
CA LYS A 83 20.50 5.56 7.10
C LYS A 83 19.71 5.93 5.84
N VAL A 84 20.31 6.70 4.91
CA VAL A 84 19.69 6.98 3.61
C VAL A 84 19.53 5.71 2.79
N MET A 85 20.57 4.86 2.74
CA MET A 85 20.51 3.59 2.02
C MET A 85 19.43 2.66 2.58
N GLN A 86 19.34 2.53 3.90
CA GLN A 86 18.30 1.73 4.55
C GLN A 86 16.90 2.28 4.25
N ALA A 87 16.71 3.59 4.37
CA ALA A 87 15.43 4.23 4.06
C ALA A 87 15.03 4.06 2.59
N GLU A 88 15.99 4.06 1.66
CA GLU A 88 15.75 3.79 0.24
C GLU A 88 15.31 2.35 -0.01
N GLN A 89 15.95 1.39 0.68
CA GLN A 89 15.57 -0.02 0.61
C GLN A 89 14.15 -0.25 1.14
N ASP A 90 13.82 0.35 2.29
CA ASP A 90 12.49 0.25 2.89
C ASP A 90 11.41 0.91 2.02
N LYS A 91 11.71 2.08 1.41
CA LYS A 91 10.85 2.73 0.42
C LYS A 91 10.60 1.82 -0.78
N THR A 92 11.64 1.22 -1.34
CA THR A 92 11.53 0.33 -2.51
C THR A 92 10.74 -0.94 -2.18
N ARG A 93 10.93 -1.49 -0.97
CA ARG A 93 10.18 -2.67 -0.52
C ARG A 93 8.69 -2.37 -0.34
N SER A 94 8.38 -1.25 0.33
CA SER A 94 6.97 -0.83 0.53
C SER A 94 6.28 -0.46 -0.78
N GLU A 95 7.01 0.12 -1.74
CA GLU A 95 6.53 0.37 -3.10
C GLU A 95 6.08 -0.91 -3.79
N ARG A 96 6.93 -1.94 -3.82
CA ARG A 96 6.60 -3.24 -4.43
C ARG A 96 5.37 -3.86 -3.79
N THR A 97 5.28 -3.87 -2.46
CA THR A 97 4.11 -4.39 -1.75
C THR A 97 2.83 -3.61 -2.09
N HIS A 98 2.92 -2.28 -2.19
CA HIS A 98 1.78 -1.46 -2.62
C HIS A 98 1.35 -1.76 -4.07
N GLU A 99 2.30 -1.92 -4.99
CA GLU A 99 2.02 -2.28 -6.38
C GLU A 99 1.38 -3.67 -6.50
N GLU A 100 1.89 -4.67 -5.79
CA GLU A 100 1.35 -6.04 -5.77
C GLU A 100 -0.09 -6.05 -5.28
N LYS A 101 -0.37 -5.38 -4.16
CA LYS A 101 -1.74 -5.27 -3.60
C LYS A 101 -2.67 -4.47 -4.50
N SER A 102 -2.17 -3.41 -5.13
CA SER A 102 -2.93 -2.63 -6.10
C SER A 102 -3.37 -3.46 -7.31
N LYS A 103 -2.48 -4.32 -7.84
CA LYS A 103 -2.81 -5.24 -8.93
C LYS A 103 -3.90 -6.23 -8.49
N LEU A 104 -3.76 -6.81 -7.31
CA LEU A 104 -4.76 -7.74 -6.76
C LEU A 104 -6.14 -7.07 -6.58
N TYR A 105 -6.16 -5.84 -6.05
CA TYR A 105 -7.39 -5.06 -5.96
C TYR A 105 -8.03 -4.82 -7.33
N GLN A 106 -7.23 -4.46 -8.35
CA GLN A 106 -7.73 -4.26 -9.71
C GLN A 106 -8.35 -5.54 -10.29
N GLU A 107 -7.73 -6.71 -10.06
CA GLU A 107 -8.26 -7.99 -10.50
C GLU A 107 -9.61 -8.32 -9.85
N TYR A 108 -9.73 -8.16 -8.53
CA TYR A 108 -10.99 -8.38 -7.83
C TYR A 108 -12.06 -7.39 -8.22
N GLU A 109 -11.70 -6.13 -8.45
CA GLU A 109 -12.63 -5.10 -8.90
C GLU A 109 -13.15 -5.38 -10.32
N GLN A 110 -12.28 -5.82 -11.23
CA GLN A 110 -12.69 -6.26 -12.56
C GLN A 110 -13.65 -7.45 -12.49
N LYS A 111 -13.35 -8.44 -11.63
CA LYS A 111 -14.22 -9.59 -11.40
C LYS A 111 -15.57 -9.17 -10.83
N ARG A 112 -15.59 -8.24 -9.87
CA ARG A 112 -16.81 -7.67 -9.27
C ARG A 112 -17.66 -6.98 -10.33
N VAL A 113 -17.07 -6.13 -11.16
CA VAL A 113 -17.76 -5.42 -12.26
C VAL A 113 -18.30 -6.40 -13.31
N ALA A 114 -17.53 -7.44 -13.67
CA ALA A 114 -17.98 -8.47 -14.60
C ALA A 114 -19.20 -9.24 -14.06
N LEU A 115 -19.17 -9.62 -12.78
CA LEU A 115 -20.27 -10.29 -12.09
C LEU A 115 -21.49 -9.36 -11.92
N GLN A 116 -21.28 -8.08 -11.65
CA GLN A 116 -22.35 -7.09 -11.57
C GLN A 116 -23.11 -6.98 -12.89
N ARG A 117 -22.39 -7.00 -14.02
CA ARG A 117 -22.99 -6.95 -15.37
C ARG A 117 -23.76 -8.22 -15.69
N SER A 118 -23.18 -9.40 -15.41
CA SER A 118 -23.80 -10.69 -15.76
C SER A 118 -24.98 -11.06 -14.84
N LEU A 119 -24.95 -10.64 -13.57
CA LEU A 119 -25.97 -10.99 -12.57
C LEU A 119 -26.94 -9.84 -12.26
N LYS A 120 -26.96 -8.76 -13.05
CA LYS A 120 -27.75 -7.54 -12.79
C LYS A 120 -29.21 -7.82 -12.40
N ARG A 121 -29.91 -8.69 -13.14
CA ARG A 121 -31.32 -9.08 -12.86
C ARG A 121 -31.49 -9.93 -11.61
N LEU A 122 -30.48 -10.70 -11.23
CA LEU A 122 -30.48 -11.56 -10.04
C LEU A 122 -30.15 -10.73 -8.79
N ILE A 123 -29.23 -9.77 -8.90
CA ILE A 123 -28.88 -8.83 -7.83
C ILE A 123 -30.07 -7.93 -7.49
N THR A 124 -30.81 -7.40 -8.47
CA THR A 124 -32.01 -6.56 -8.19
C THR A 124 -33.14 -7.31 -7.51
N LYS A 125 -33.19 -8.64 -7.65
CA LYS A 125 -34.22 -9.49 -7.06
C LYS A 125 -33.83 -10.11 -5.72
N SER A 126 -32.55 -10.15 -5.37
CA SER A 126 -32.00 -10.79 -4.17
C SER A 126 -31.92 -9.80 -3.02
#